data_AF-A0A7J7LD95-F1
#
_entry.id   AF-A0A7J7LD95-F1
#
_cell.length_a   1.000
_cell.length_b   1.000
_cell.length_c   1.000
_cell.angle_alpha   90.00
_cell.angle_beta   90.00
_cell.angle_gamma   90.00
#
_symmetry.space_group_name_H-M   'P 1'
#
loop_
_entity.id
_entity.type
_entity.pdbx_description
1 polymer ?
#
loop_
_entity_poly.entity_id
_entity_poly.type
_entity_poly.pdbx_seq_one_letter_code
_entity_poly.pdbx_strand_id
1 'polypeptide(L)'
;VAKESADVILMDDNFTTIVTLAKWGRGIYLNIQKFVQFQLPINIVSLMISFVSICILGSSPFTVVQLLWVNMIMDILGALALATEPPNDGLMNRFPVGRGASFITGTMWKNIIAQSIYQLAVFAILKFGGKKFLKLNGSNVNPILNTLIFNSFVFSQVFNAINSRAIENINVFHGLVNSWVFIVTMVSIITSQVIMVEFLGTFASTVPLSAKLWLVSILIGSGSMIVAVALKCISIELLKNADTVQYNDPHDGYDPLPCG
;
A
#
# COMPACT_ATOMS: atom_id res chain seq x y z
N VAL A 1 10.89 40.69 15.02
CA VAL A 1 10.52 40.02 16.29
C VAL A 1 9.35 39.05 16.12
N ALA A 2 8.06 39.46 16.12
CA ALA A 2 6.94 38.50 16.07
C ALA A 2 6.93 37.59 14.83
N LYS A 3 7.25 38.12 13.64
CA LYS A 3 7.41 37.33 12.41
C LYS A 3 8.63 36.41 12.43
N GLU A 4 9.68 36.77 13.16
CA GLU A 4 10.92 35.98 13.25
C GLU A 4 10.84 34.87 14.31
N SER A 5 9.83 34.92 15.17
CA SER A 5 9.58 33.93 16.24
C SER A 5 8.38 33.03 15.98
N ALA A 6 7.70 33.17 14.84
CA ALA A 6 6.52 32.39 14.49
C ALA A 6 6.89 31.25 13.52
N ASP A 7 6.42 30.03 13.79
CA ASP A 7 6.58 28.88 12.90
C ASP A 7 5.79 29.02 11.59
N VAL A 8 4.74 29.84 11.60
CA VAL A 8 3.87 30.12 10.44
C VAL A 8 3.51 31.61 10.43
N ILE A 9 3.67 32.25 9.27
CA ILE A 9 3.32 33.66 9.05
C ILE A 9 2.13 33.71 8.09
N LEU A 10 1.04 34.36 8.50
CA LEU A 10 -0.10 34.64 7.62
C LEU A 10 0.24 35.84 6.72
N MET A 11 -0.04 35.71 5.42
CA MET A 11 0.21 36.78 4.45
C MET A 11 -1.00 37.67 4.21
N ASP A 12 -2.20 37.17 4.52
CA ASP A 12 -3.50 37.80 4.23
C ASP A 12 -4.28 38.20 5.50
N ASP A 13 -3.65 38.07 6.69
CA ASP A 13 -4.23 38.35 8.02
C ASP A 13 -5.63 37.74 8.26
N ASN A 14 -5.97 36.66 7.54
CA ASN A 14 -7.29 36.04 7.61
C ASN A 14 -7.27 34.75 8.45
N PHE A 15 -8.17 34.66 9.43
CA PHE A 15 -8.38 33.44 10.24
C PHE A 15 -8.77 32.21 9.40
N THR A 16 -9.42 32.41 8.24
CA THR A 16 -9.74 31.31 7.31
C THR A 16 -8.48 30.59 6.81
N THR A 17 -7.35 31.29 6.71
CA THR A 17 -6.06 30.72 6.28
C THR A 17 -5.51 29.76 7.33
N ILE A 18 -5.74 30.02 8.62
CA ILE A 18 -5.38 29.10 9.71
C ILE A 18 -6.18 27.79 9.60
N VAL A 19 -7.49 27.87 9.36
CA VAL A 19 -8.36 26.68 9.21
C VAL A 19 -7.94 25.87 7.98
N THR A 20 -7.64 26.55 6.88
CA THR A 20 -7.15 25.92 5.65
C THR A 20 -5.83 25.21 5.87
N LEU A 21 -4.88 25.88 6.54
CA LEU A 21 -3.59 25.29 6.92
C LEU A 21 -3.77 24.05 7.81
N ALA A 22 -4.65 24.11 8.81
CA ALA A 22 -4.94 22.96 9.67
C ALA A 22 -5.51 21.77 8.88
N LYS A 23 -6.40 22.03 7.91
CA LYS A 23 -6.92 21.01 6.99
C LYS A 23 -5.81 20.37 6.14
N TRP A 24 -4.91 21.17 5.59
CA TRP A 24 -3.74 20.68 4.84
C TRP A 24 -2.78 19.89 5.72
N GLY A 25 -2.51 20.34 6.95
CA GLY A 25 -1.68 19.62 7.91
C GLY A 25 -2.24 18.24 8.25
N ARG A 26 -3.55 18.14 8.50
CA ARG A 26 -4.23 16.85 8.67
C ARG A 26 -4.13 15.98 7.41
N GLY A 27 -4.24 16.58 6.23
CA GLY A 27 -4.10 15.88 4.96
C GLY A 27 -2.72 15.26 4.77
N ILE A 28 -1.66 16.04 5.05
CA ILE A 28 -0.27 15.57 4.98
C ILE A 28 -0.05 14.41 5.94
N TYR A 29 -0.52 14.52 7.19
CA TYR A 29 -0.40 13.43 8.17
C TYR A 29 -1.01 12.12 7.65
N LEU A 30 -2.22 12.18 7.09
CA LEU A 30 -2.86 11.01 6.48
C LEU A 30 -2.08 10.47 5.27
N ASN A 31 -1.57 11.36 4.41
CA ASN A 31 -0.80 10.93 3.25
C ASN A 31 0.50 10.22 3.65
N ILE A 32 1.18 10.65 4.73
CA ILE A 32 2.33 9.94 5.28
C ILE A 32 1.90 8.57 5.82
N GLN A 33 0.75 8.47 6.51
CA GLN A 33 0.24 7.16 6.95
C GLN A 33 -0.03 6.22 5.77
N LYS A 34 -0.66 6.70 4.70
CA LYS A 34 -0.89 5.90 3.47
C LYS A 34 0.42 5.46 2.84
N PHE A 35 1.41 6.34 2.78
CA PHE A 35 2.76 6.02 2.28
C PHE A 35 3.41 4.92 3.12
N VAL A 36 3.36 5.01 4.45
CA VAL A 36 3.91 3.98 5.34
C VAL A 36 3.17 2.65 5.18
N GLN A 37 1.84 2.67 5.03
CA GLN A 37 1.04 1.47 4.75
C GLN A 37 1.39 0.83 3.40
N PHE A 38 1.77 1.62 2.40
CA PHE A 38 2.27 1.13 1.12
C PHE A 38 3.67 0.52 1.25
N GLN A 39 4.60 1.23 1.90
CA GLN A 39 6.03 0.92 1.90
C GLN A 39 6.41 -0.23 2.85
N LEU A 40 5.78 -0.34 4.02
CA LEU A 40 6.16 -1.36 5.01
C LEU A 40 5.94 -2.81 4.53
N PRO A 41 4.78 -3.19 3.96
CA PRO A 41 4.58 -4.55 3.45
C PRO A 41 5.60 -4.93 2.38
N ILE A 42 5.92 -4.00 1.47
CA ILE A 42 6.89 -4.21 0.38
C ILE A 42 8.24 -4.65 0.94
N ASN A 43 8.75 -3.88 1.92
CA ASN A 43 10.04 -4.15 2.53
C ASN A 43 10.04 -5.45 3.34
N ILE A 44 8.99 -5.69 4.12
CA ILE A 44 8.84 -6.93 4.91
C ILE A 44 8.84 -8.15 3.98
N VAL A 45 8.01 -8.13 2.94
CA VAL A 45 7.86 -9.24 2.00
C VAL A 45 9.14 -9.47 1.20
N SER A 46 9.74 -8.40 0.67
CA SER A 46 10.98 -8.46 -0.11
C SER A 46 12.11 -9.09 0.70
N LEU A 47 12.30 -8.64 1.93
CA LEU A 47 13.33 -9.15 2.83
C LEU A 47 13.06 -10.61 3.22
N MET A 48 11.82 -10.94 3.60
CA MET A 48 11.47 -12.28 4.06
C MET A 48 11.54 -13.32 2.92
N ILE A 49 11.05 -13.00 1.73
CA ILE A 49 11.15 -13.92 0.57
C ILE A 49 12.61 -14.17 0.21
N SER A 50 13.42 -13.10 0.15
CA SER A 50 14.83 -13.21 -0.20
C SER A 50 15.57 -14.05 0.83
N PHE A 51 15.36 -13.76 2.13
CA PHE A 51 15.96 -14.51 3.24
C PHE A 51 15.58 -15.99 3.20
N VAL A 52 14.28 -16.31 3.18
CA VAL A 52 13.77 -17.68 3.17
C VAL A 52 14.26 -18.44 1.93
N SER A 53 14.28 -17.81 0.76
CA SER A 53 14.73 -18.46 -0.48
C SER A 53 16.22 -18.77 -0.47
N ILE A 54 17.05 -17.89 0.08
CA ILE A 54 18.49 -18.12 0.23
C ILE A 54 18.74 -19.24 1.24
N CYS A 55 18.06 -19.24 2.38
CA CYS A 55 18.23 -20.29 3.39
C CYS A 55 17.84 -21.69 2.88
N ILE A 56 16.81 -21.81 2.04
CA ILE A 56 16.29 -23.11 1.60
C ILE A 56 16.94 -23.57 0.28
N LEU A 57 17.06 -22.68 -0.72
CA LEU A 57 17.53 -23.03 -2.07
C LEU A 57 18.92 -22.50 -2.41
N GLY A 58 19.55 -21.72 -1.52
CA GLY A 58 20.84 -21.08 -1.79
C GLY A 58 20.80 -19.97 -2.84
N SER A 59 19.61 -19.58 -3.33
CA SER A 59 19.47 -18.56 -4.37
C SER A 59 18.20 -17.71 -4.18
N SER A 60 18.35 -16.39 -4.31
CA SER A 60 17.23 -15.45 -4.24
C SER A 60 16.41 -15.48 -5.54
N PRO A 61 15.07 -15.35 -5.49
CA PRO A 61 14.25 -15.14 -6.67
C PRO A 61 14.47 -13.76 -7.30
N PHE A 62 14.90 -12.78 -6.52
CA PHE A 62 15.13 -11.41 -6.99
C PHE A 62 16.62 -11.15 -7.19
N THR A 63 16.95 -10.52 -8.31
CA THR A 63 18.29 -10.00 -8.55
C THR A 63 18.47 -8.65 -7.84
N VAL A 64 19.73 -8.25 -7.63
CA VAL A 64 20.05 -6.93 -7.03
C VAL A 64 19.43 -5.80 -7.85
N VAL A 65 19.48 -5.90 -9.19
CA VAL A 65 18.89 -4.91 -10.11
C VAL A 65 17.37 -4.85 -9.96
N GLN A 66 16.69 -5.99 -9.82
CA GLN A 66 15.24 -6.06 -9.61
C GLN A 66 14.82 -5.44 -8.28
N LEU A 67 15.58 -5.68 -7.21
CA LEU A 67 15.32 -5.06 -5.90
C LEU A 67 15.55 -3.55 -5.93
N LEU A 68 16.63 -3.11 -6.58
CA LEU A 68 16.92 -1.69 -6.76
C LEU A 68 15.82 -0.99 -7.57
N TRP A 69 15.33 -1.65 -8.63
CA TRP A 69 14.22 -1.14 -9.43
C TRP A 69 12.96 -0.88 -8.60
N VAL A 70 12.55 -1.84 -7.76
CA VAL A 70 11.39 -1.67 -6.89
C VAL A 70 11.64 -0.54 -5.89
N ASN A 71 12.76 -0.60 -5.14
CA ASN A 71 13.03 0.33 -4.05
C ASN A 71 13.32 1.77 -4.50
N MET A 72 13.84 1.95 -5.72
CA MET A 72 14.25 3.26 -6.21
C MET A 72 13.23 3.88 -7.16
N ILE A 73 12.64 3.12 -8.08
CA ILE A 73 11.77 3.70 -9.11
C ILE A 73 10.31 3.53 -8.73
N MET A 74 9.89 2.29 -8.47
CA MET A 74 8.50 2.03 -8.12
C MET A 74 8.10 2.71 -6.82
N ASP A 75 8.93 2.61 -5.78
CA ASP A 75 8.60 3.18 -4.47
C ASP A 75 8.60 4.71 -4.50
N ILE A 76 9.49 5.36 -5.24
CA ILE A 76 9.48 6.83 -5.40
C ILE A 76 8.21 7.27 -6.14
N LEU A 77 7.84 6.59 -7.22
CA LEU A 77 6.63 6.91 -7.98
C LEU A 77 5.36 6.66 -7.15
N GLY A 78 5.32 5.56 -6.39
CA GLY A 78 4.22 5.25 -5.47
C GLY A 78 4.12 6.24 -4.30
N ALA A 79 5.27 6.64 -3.74
CA ALA A 79 5.34 7.67 -2.70
C ALA A 79 4.80 9.00 -3.21
N LEU A 80 5.21 9.43 -4.41
CA LEU A 80 4.72 10.64 -5.04
C LEU A 80 3.20 10.58 -5.25
N ALA A 81 2.68 9.45 -5.71
CA ALA A 81 1.25 9.25 -5.94
C ALA A 81 0.41 9.42 -4.66
N LEU A 82 0.90 8.90 -3.53
CA LEU A 82 0.19 8.90 -2.25
C LEU A 82 0.41 10.21 -1.46
N ALA A 83 1.58 10.83 -1.60
CA ALA A 83 1.92 12.07 -0.91
C ALA A 83 1.16 13.29 -1.47
N THR A 84 0.87 13.28 -2.77
CA THR A 84 0.26 14.41 -3.50
C THR A 84 -1.27 14.42 -3.49
N GLU A 85 -1.91 13.50 -2.76
CA GLU A 85 -3.36 13.48 -2.70
C GLU A 85 -3.93 14.70 -1.95
N PRO A 86 -4.90 15.43 -2.53
CA PRO A 86 -5.49 16.57 -1.87
C PRO A 86 -6.31 16.15 -0.64
N PRO A 87 -6.39 17.00 0.40
CA PRO A 87 -7.19 16.72 1.59
C PRO A 87 -8.68 16.65 1.24
N ASN A 88 -9.36 15.60 1.69
CA ASN A 88 -10.81 15.44 1.52
C ASN A 88 -11.57 16.35 2.50
N ASP A 89 -12.71 16.89 2.09
CA ASP A 89 -13.55 17.78 2.92
C ASP A 89 -14.07 17.11 4.19
N GLY A 90 -14.33 15.80 4.13
CA GLY A 90 -14.72 15.00 5.31
C GLY A 90 -13.65 14.86 6.39
N LEU A 91 -12.42 15.32 6.14
CA LEU A 91 -11.30 15.23 7.09
C LEU A 91 -11.49 16.12 8.33
N MET A 92 -12.20 17.24 8.17
CA MET A 92 -12.46 18.16 9.28
C MET A 92 -13.53 17.63 10.25
N ASN A 93 -14.37 16.70 9.80
CA ASN A 93 -15.41 16.06 10.63
C ASN A 93 -14.86 14.96 11.54
N ARG A 94 -13.59 14.57 11.36
CA ARG A 94 -12.91 13.59 12.24
C ARG A 94 -12.33 14.29 13.46
N PHE A 95 -12.40 13.61 14.60
CA PHE A 95 -11.75 14.05 15.83
C PHE A 95 -10.23 14.23 15.62
N PRO A 96 -9.61 15.23 16.27
CA PRO A 96 -8.18 15.45 16.17
C PRO A 96 -7.41 14.23 16.72
N VAL A 97 -6.29 13.90 16.08
CA VAL A 97 -5.40 12.83 16.53
C VAL A 97 -4.78 13.26 17.86
N GLY A 98 -4.97 12.45 18.90
CA GLY A 98 -4.40 12.71 20.23
C GLY A 98 -2.87 12.59 20.24
N ARG A 99 -2.19 13.38 21.09
CA ARG A 99 -0.71 13.38 21.19
C ARG A 99 -0.11 12.01 21.55
N GLY A 100 -0.87 11.14 22.22
CA GLY A 100 -0.46 9.77 22.58
C GLY A 100 -0.94 8.69 21.59
N ALA A 101 -1.64 9.06 20.52
CA ALA A 101 -2.12 8.09 19.54
C ALA A 101 -0.94 7.54 18.72
N SER A 102 -0.90 6.22 18.55
CA SER A 102 0.13 5.58 17.74
C SER A 102 0.02 6.00 16.27
N PHE A 103 1.15 6.34 15.66
CA PHE A 103 1.21 6.74 14.25
C PHE A 103 0.72 5.63 13.30
N ILE A 104 1.03 4.38 13.60
CA ILE A 104 0.48 3.21 12.88
C ILE A 104 -0.70 2.69 13.69
N THR A 105 -1.91 2.83 13.14
CA THR A 105 -3.13 2.37 13.82
C THR A 105 -3.23 0.85 13.82
N GLY A 106 -4.02 0.28 14.72
CA GLY A 106 -4.26 -1.17 14.76
C GLY A 106 -4.82 -1.70 13.43
N THR A 107 -5.66 -0.92 12.75
CA THR A 107 -6.19 -1.23 11.41
C THR A 107 -5.10 -1.26 10.35
N MET A 108 -4.16 -0.30 10.38
CA MET A 108 -3.00 -0.30 9.48
C MET A 108 -2.13 -1.54 9.70
N TRP A 109 -1.84 -1.90 10.95
CA TRP A 109 -1.06 -3.10 11.27
C TRP A 109 -1.73 -4.39 10.77
N LYS A 110 -3.05 -4.53 10.96
CA LYS A 110 -3.81 -5.67 10.42
C LYS A 110 -3.67 -5.76 8.90
N ASN A 111 -3.83 -4.64 8.20
CA ASN A 111 -3.68 -4.60 6.74
C ASN A 111 -2.24 -4.96 6.32
N ILE A 112 -1.22 -4.38 6.96
CA ILE A 112 0.19 -4.63 6.66
C ILE A 112 0.55 -6.10 6.85
N ILE A 113 0.19 -6.67 8.01
CA ILE A 113 0.51 -8.06 8.35
C ILE A 113 -0.20 -9.03 7.41
N ALA A 114 -1.50 -8.86 7.20
CA ALA A 114 -2.25 -9.80 6.39
C ALA A 114 -1.85 -9.76 4.92
N GLN A 115 -1.55 -8.57 4.38
CA GLN A 115 -1.02 -8.44 3.03
C GLN A 115 0.37 -9.05 2.90
N SER A 116 1.23 -8.86 3.92
CA SER A 116 2.56 -9.48 3.95
C SER A 116 2.47 -11.00 3.99
N ILE A 117 1.60 -11.57 4.82
CA ILE A 117 1.36 -13.02 4.92
C ILE A 117 0.84 -13.56 3.58
N TYR A 118 -0.13 -12.90 2.96
CA TYR A 118 -0.65 -13.29 1.66
C TYR A 118 0.45 -13.34 0.60
N GLN A 119 1.22 -12.26 0.45
CA GLN A 119 2.30 -12.19 -0.53
C GLN A 119 3.36 -13.26 -0.24
N LEU A 120 3.77 -13.42 1.03
CA LEU A 120 4.73 -14.45 1.43
C LEU A 120 4.26 -15.85 1.06
N ALA A 121 3.00 -16.19 1.36
CA ALA A 121 2.43 -17.49 1.04
C ALA A 121 2.39 -17.73 -0.47
N VAL A 122 1.89 -16.76 -1.24
CA VAL A 122 1.78 -16.88 -2.71
C VAL A 122 3.16 -17.03 -3.36
N PHE A 123 4.14 -16.20 -2.97
CA PHE A 123 5.48 -16.27 -3.55
C PHE A 123 6.26 -17.49 -3.08
N ALA A 124 6.06 -17.97 -1.86
CA ALA A 124 6.60 -19.25 -1.41
C ALA A 124 6.02 -20.39 -2.25
N ILE A 125 4.70 -20.46 -2.41
CA ILE A 125 4.03 -21.48 -3.25
C ILE A 125 4.54 -21.39 -4.69
N LEU A 126 4.69 -20.19 -5.24
CA LEU A 126 5.18 -20.02 -6.61
C LEU A 126 6.65 -20.45 -6.73
N LYS A 127 7.50 -20.16 -5.74
CA LYS A 127 8.92 -20.54 -5.75
C LYS A 127 9.12 -22.05 -5.60
N PHE A 128 8.40 -22.71 -4.69
CA PHE A 128 8.54 -24.14 -4.42
C PHE A 128 7.69 -25.03 -5.33
N GLY A 129 6.48 -24.61 -5.65
CA GLY A 129 5.49 -25.38 -6.41
C GLY A 129 5.24 -24.90 -7.84
N GLY A 130 5.72 -23.71 -8.22
CA GLY A 130 5.41 -23.10 -9.51
C GLY A 130 5.81 -23.94 -10.72
N LYS A 131 6.93 -24.68 -10.63
CA LYS A 131 7.38 -25.58 -11.70
C LYS A 131 6.32 -26.63 -12.07
N LYS A 132 5.69 -27.22 -11.04
CA LYS A 132 4.65 -28.26 -11.20
C LYS A 132 3.31 -27.64 -11.60
N PHE A 133 2.94 -26.51 -11.00
CA PHE A 133 1.66 -25.83 -11.27
C PHE A 133 1.58 -25.25 -12.69
N LEU A 134 2.67 -24.65 -13.18
CA LEU A 134 2.70 -24.02 -14.51
C LEU A 134 3.04 -25.01 -15.62
N LYS A 135 3.22 -26.31 -15.30
CA LYS A 135 3.62 -27.38 -16.24
C LYS A 135 4.79 -26.98 -17.14
N LEU A 136 5.78 -26.27 -16.57
CA LEU A 136 6.92 -25.79 -17.32
C LEU A 136 7.95 -26.93 -17.45
N ASN A 137 8.09 -27.46 -18.67
CA ASN A 137 9.10 -28.46 -19.01
C ASN A 137 10.20 -27.80 -19.86
N GLY A 138 11.48 -28.00 -19.48
CA GLY A 138 12.65 -27.53 -20.24
C GLY A 138 13.80 -27.01 -19.37
N SER A 139 14.88 -26.57 -20.02
CA SER A 139 16.07 -25.96 -19.37
C SER A 139 15.82 -24.51 -18.91
N ASN A 140 14.88 -23.80 -19.54
CA ASN A 140 14.59 -22.38 -19.27
C ASN A 140 13.58 -22.13 -18.13
N VAL A 141 13.28 -23.14 -17.31
CA VAL A 141 12.21 -23.06 -16.30
C VAL A 141 12.56 -22.09 -15.16
N ASN A 142 13.82 -22.08 -14.69
CA ASN A 142 14.21 -21.22 -13.56
C ASN A 142 14.18 -19.72 -13.90
N PRO A 143 14.74 -19.26 -15.05
CA PRO A 143 14.65 -17.85 -15.44
C PRO A 143 13.22 -17.36 -15.67
N ILE A 144 12.37 -18.18 -16.31
CA ILE A 144 10.95 -17.85 -16.53
C ILE A 144 10.22 -17.72 -15.19
N LEU A 145 10.45 -18.66 -14.26
CA LEU A 145 9.80 -18.65 -12.95
C LEU A 145 10.24 -17.45 -12.11
N ASN A 146 11.54 -17.12 -12.08
CA ASN A 146 12.03 -15.94 -11.37
C ASN A 146 11.47 -14.65 -11.98
N THR A 147 11.39 -14.56 -13.31
CA THR A 147 10.77 -13.40 -13.98
C THR A 147 9.27 -13.29 -13.68
N LEU A 148 8.55 -14.42 -13.64
CA LEU A 148 7.15 -14.45 -13.24
C LEU A 148 6.95 -14.01 -11.79
N ILE A 149 7.79 -14.47 -10.86
CA ILE A 149 7.77 -14.06 -9.45
C ILE A 149 8.00 -12.55 -9.36
N PHE A 150 9.03 -12.04 -10.05
CA PHE A 150 9.32 -10.60 -10.12
C PHE A 150 8.15 -9.80 -10.68
N ASN A 151 7.58 -10.20 -11.81
CA ASN A 151 6.45 -9.49 -12.43
C ASN A 151 5.21 -9.51 -11.53
N SER A 152 4.91 -10.65 -10.92
CA SER A 152 3.79 -10.81 -10.00
C SER A 152 3.98 -9.99 -8.72
N PHE A 153 5.22 -9.86 -8.25
CA PHE A 153 5.59 -9.00 -7.13
C PHE A 153 5.31 -7.52 -7.45
N VAL A 154 5.76 -7.04 -8.61
CA VAL A 154 5.48 -5.67 -9.07
C VAL A 154 3.97 -5.40 -9.16
N PHE A 155 3.20 -6.29 -9.78
CA PHE A 155 1.75 -6.12 -9.86
C PHE A 155 1.09 -6.13 -8.48
N SER A 156 1.56 -6.98 -7.56
CA SER A 156 1.08 -6.97 -6.17
C SER A 156 1.30 -5.61 -5.50
N GLN A 157 2.37 -4.89 -5.84
CA GLN A 157 2.61 -3.55 -5.32
C GLN A 157 1.74 -2.48 -5.98
N VAL A 158 1.42 -2.61 -7.26
CA VAL A 158 0.43 -1.74 -7.92
C VAL A 158 -0.92 -1.84 -7.21
N PHE A 159 -1.39 -3.07 -6.92
CA PHE A 159 -2.63 -3.28 -6.16
C PHE A 159 -2.50 -2.84 -4.69
N ASN A 160 -1.32 -2.99 -4.08
CA ASN A 160 -1.04 -2.46 -2.75
C ASN A 160 -1.19 -0.92 -2.70
N ALA A 161 -0.65 -0.21 -3.69
CA ALA A 161 -0.75 1.25 -3.79
C ALA A 161 -2.20 1.72 -3.88
N ILE A 162 -3.03 0.96 -4.60
CA ILE A 162 -4.48 1.20 -4.64
C ILE A 162 -5.08 0.99 -3.25
N ASN A 163 -4.78 -0.14 -2.61
CA ASN A 163 -5.30 -0.47 -1.28
C ASN A 163 -4.93 0.54 -0.18
N SER A 164 -3.68 1.00 -0.16
CA SER A 164 -3.14 1.93 0.84
C SER A 164 -3.75 3.32 0.75
N ARG A 165 -4.33 3.69 -0.40
CA ARG A 165 -5.04 4.96 -0.61
C ARG A 165 -6.21 5.17 0.36
N ALA A 166 -6.88 4.09 0.74
CA ALA A 166 -8.03 4.10 1.64
C ALA A 166 -7.78 3.20 2.84
N ILE A 167 -7.25 3.76 3.94
CA ILE A 167 -6.85 2.97 5.12
C ILE A 167 -8.04 2.21 5.75
N GLU A 168 -9.18 2.88 5.91
CA GLU A 168 -10.36 2.35 6.62
C GLU A 168 -11.56 2.06 5.69
N ASN A 169 -11.64 2.71 4.54
CA ASN A 169 -12.81 2.61 3.67
C ASN A 169 -12.74 1.40 2.71
N ILE A 170 -13.85 0.68 2.58
CA ILE A 170 -14.02 -0.44 1.63
C ILE A 170 -13.99 0.06 0.17
N ASN A 171 -14.51 1.27 -0.09
CA ASN A 171 -14.56 1.84 -1.43
C ASN A 171 -13.21 2.43 -1.87
N VAL A 172 -12.23 1.55 -2.05
CA VAL A 172 -10.87 1.91 -2.50
C VAL A 172 -10.84 2.56 -3.88
N PHE A 173 -11.85 2.25 -4.72
CA PHE A 173 -11.98 2.80 -6.07
C PHE A 173 -12.71 4.15 -6.12
N HIS A 174 -13.38 4.56 -5.04
CA HIS A 174 -14.15 5.81 -5.06
C HIS A 174 -13.21 7.01 -5.08
N GLY A 175 -13.33 7.84 -6.12
CA GLY A 175 -12.41 8.96 -6.38
C GLY A 175 -11.07 8.55 -6.98
N LEU A 176 -10.89 7.27 -7.38
CA LEU A 176 -9.63 6.79 -7.94
C LEU A 176 -9.16 7.64 -9.12
N VAL A 177 -10.09 7.79 -10.07
CA VAL A 177 -9.95 8.52 -11.33
C VAL A 177 -9.88 10.04 -11.16
N ASN A 178 -10.24 10.56 -9.98
CA ASN A 178 -10.24 12.00 -9.73
C ASN A 178 -8.84 12.53 -9.38
N SER A 179 -7.93 11.65 -8.92
CA SER A 179 -6.53 12.00 -8.70
C SER A 179 -5.71 11.66 -9.95
N TRP A 180 -5.55 12.65 -10.84
CA TRP A 180 -4.80 12.45 -12.08
C TRP A 180 -3.34 12.05 -11.82
N VAL A 181 -2.70 12.60 -10.79
CA VAL A 181 -1.32 12.25 -10.39
C VAL A 181 -1.22 10.77 -10.02
N PHE A 182 -2.22 10.22 -9.32
CA PHE A 182 -2.26 8.80 -8.99
C PHE A 182 -2.40 7.91 -10.24
N ILE A 183 -3.24 8.29 -11.20
CA ILE A 183 -3.41 7.52 -12.45
C ILE A 183 -2.14 7.57 -13.29
N VAL A 184 -1.53 8.75 -13.47
CA VAL A 184 -0.29 8.92 -14.24
C VAL A 184 0.85 8.09 -13.64
N THR A 185 1.00 8.11 -12.32
CA THR A 185 2.03 7.31 -11.63
C THR A 185 1.79 5.82 -11.79
N MET A 186 0.56 5.33 -11.63
CA MET A 186 0.23 3.90 -11.85
C MET A 186 0.51 3.46 -13.29
N VAL A 187 0.08 4.24 -14.29
CA VAL A 187 0.36 3.96 -15.71
C VAL A 187 1.86 3.96 -15.98
N SER A 188 2.61 4.89 -15.37
CA SER A 188 4.06 4.94 -15.49
C SER A 188 4.75 3.71 -14.90
N ILE A 189 4.28 3.18 -13.77
CA ILE A 189 4.81 1.95 -13.16
C ILE A 189 4.53 0.74 -14.05
N ILE A 190 3.31 0.61 -14.57
CA ILE A 190 2.95 -0.52 -15.45
C ILE A 190 3.74 -0.45 -16.76
N THR A 191 3.84 0.73 -17.37
CA THR A 191 4.59 0.93 -18.62
C THR A 191 6.06 0.64 -18.43
N SER A 192 6.65 1.14 -17.34
CA SER A 192 8.05 0.91 -17.03
C SER A 192 8.33 -0.57 -16.70
N GLN A 193 7.39 -1.28 -16.08
CA GLN A 193 7.47 -2.73 -15.87
C GLN A 193 7.45 -3.52 -17.19
N VAL A 194 6.59 -3.15 -18.15
CA VAL A 194 6.57 -3.77 -19.49
C VAL A 194 7.90 -3.54 -20.21
N ILE A 195 8.43 -2.31 -20.14
CA ILE A 195 9.74 -1.97 -20.72
C ILE A 195 10.84 -2.84 -20.08
N MET A 196 10.82 -2.98 -18.76
CA MET A 196 11.82 -3.76 -18.03
C MET A 196 11.81 -5.24 -18.41
N VAL A 197 10.63 -5.85 -18.49
CA VAL A 197 10.47 -7.29 -18.76
C VAL A 197 10.75 -7.64 -20.21
N GLU A 198 10.26 -6.86 -21.17
CA GLU A 198 10.32 -7.20 -22.60
C GLU A 198 11.60 -6.69 -23.28
N PHE A 199 12.10 -5.51 -22.89
CA PHE A 199 13.21 -4.85 -23.59
C PHE A 199 14.54 -4.86 -22.83
N LEU A 200 14.51 -4.89 -21.49
CA LEU A 200 15.71 -4.83 -20.63
C LEU A 200 16.14 -6.20 -20.08
N GLY A 201 15.75 -7.30 -20.73
CA GLY A 201 16.02 -8.67 -20.29
C GLY A 201 17.47 -8.95 -19.88
N THR A 202 18.44 -8.50 -20.70
CA THR A 202 19.87 -8.70 -20.45
C THR A 202 20.38 -7.93 -19.22
N PHE A 203 19.82 -6.74 -18.95
CA PHE A 203 20.22 -5.90 -17.81
C PHE A 203 19.52 -6.35 -16.51
N ALA A 204 18.23 -6.63 -16.59
CA ALA A 204 17.40 -7.03 -15.45
C ALA A 204 17.48 -8.53 -15.12
N SER A 205 18.19 -9.31 -15.95
CA SER A 205 18.19 -10.78 -15.92
C SER A 205 16.78 -11.37 -15.96
N THR A 206 15.92 -10.78 -16.80
CA THR A 206 14.53 -11.20 -17.03
C THR A 206 14.38 -11.84 -18.41
N VAL A 207 13.39 -12.73 -18.55
CA VAL A 207 13.04 -13.36 -19.82
C VAL A 207 11.67 -12.84 -20.26
N PRO A 208 11.47 -12.50 -21.56
CA PRO A 208 10.17 -12.05 -22.04
C PRO A 208 9.08 -13.07 -21.71
N LEU A 209 7.97 -12.57 -21.18
CA LEU A 209 6.89 -13.39 -20.65
C LEU A 209 5.81 -13.56 -21.72
N SER A 210 5.28 -14.78 -21.86
CA SER A 210 4.11 -15.01 -22.70
C SER A 210 2.88 -14.26 -22.15
N ALA A 211 1.95 -13.85 -23.01
CA ALA A 211 0.70 -13.20 -22.62
C ALA A 211 -0.08 -13.97 -21.53
N LYS A 212 -0.01 -15.31 -21.53
CA LYS A 212 -0.61 -16.15 -20.48
C LYS A 212 0.04 -15.93 -19.11
N LEU A 213 1.35 -15.80 -19.07
CA LEU A 213 2.12 -15.59 -17.83
C LEU A 213 1.95 -14.14 -17.31
N TRP A 214 1.85 -13.17 -18.21
CA TRP A 214 1.42 -11.81 -17.87
C TRP A 214 0.05 -11.82 -17.18
N LEU A 215 -0.94 -12.49 -17.76
CA LEU A 215 -2.28 -12.62 -17.18
C LEU A 215 -2.22 -13.28 -15.79
N VAL A 216 -1.47 -14.38 -15.65
CA VAL A 216 -1.27 -15.04 -14.34
C VAL A 216 -0.65 -14.08 -13.31
N SER A 217 0.34 -13.28 -13.70
CA SER A 217 0.97 -12.31 -12.78
C SER A 217 0.02 -11.21 -12.32
N ILE A 218 -0.85 -10.73 -13.21
CA ILE A 218 -1.90 -9.75 -12.89
C ILE A 218 -2.94 -10.39 -11.96
N LEU A 219 -3.34 -11.63 -12.21
CA LEU A 219 -4.28 -12.35 -11.33
C LEU A 219 -3.72 -12.55 -9.93
N ILE A 220 -2.45 -12.95 -9.82
CA ILE A 220 -1.75 -13.05 -8.54
C ILE A 220 -1.75 -11.69 -7.83
N GLY A 221 -1.40 -10.61 -8.53
CA GLY A 221 -1.46 -9.26 -7.98
C GLY A 221 -2.87 -8.90 -7.50
N SER A 222 -3.89 -9.19 -8.29
CA SER A 222 -5.28 -8.86 -7.97
C SER A 222 -5.80 -9.58 -6.72
N GLY A 223 -5.27 -10.78 -6.42
CA GLY A 223 -5.62 -11.50 -5.20
C GLY A 223 -5.23 -10.74 -3.92
N SER A 224 -4.17 -9.91 -3.97
CA SER A 224 -3.82 -9.02 -2.85
C SER A 224 -4.93 -8.00 -2.54
N MET A 225 -5.65 -7.57 -3.57
CA MET A 225 -6.78 -6.66 -3.43
C MET A 225 -8.00 -7.33 -2.81
N ILE A 226 -8.28 -8.58 -3.19
CA ILE A 226 -9.39 -9.36 -2.62
C ILE A 226 -9.19 -9.55 -1.12
N VAL A 227 -7.98 -9.92 -0.70
CA VAL A 227 -7.63 -10.06 0.72
C VAL A 227 -7.82 -8.74 1.46
N ALA A 228 -7.40 -7.62 0.86
CA ALA A 228 -7.57 -6.32 1.47
C ALA A 228 -9.04 -5.91 1.65
N VAL A 229 -9.90 -6.17 0.67
CA VAL A 229 -11.35 -5.92 0.78
C VAL A 229 -11.96 -6.79 1.88
N ALA A 230 -11.62 -8.07 1.93
CA ALA A 230 -12.11 -8.99 2.96
C ALA A 230 -11.76 -8.52 4.38
N LEU A 231 -10.53 -8.05 4.60
CA LEU A 231 -10.08 -7.54 5.90
C LEU A 231 -10.79 -6.24 6.31
N LYS A 232 -11.07 -5.37 5.35
CA LYS A 232 -11.82 -4.14 5.62
C LYS A 232 -13.27 -4.44 5.99
N CYS A 233 -13.91 -5.42 5.35
CA CYS A 233 -15.23 -5.90 5.74
C CYS A 233 -15.24 -6.42 7.19
N ILE A 234 -14.27 -7.27 7.55
CA ILE A 234 -14.15 -7.82 8.91
C ILE A 234 -13.91 -6.71 9.94
N SER A 235 -13.05 -5.72 9.64
CA SER A 235 -12.80 -4.61 10.57
C SER A 235 -14.04 -3.75 10.80
N ILE A 236 -14.84 -3.49 9.76
CA ILE A 236 -16.09 -2.73 9.91
C ILE A 236 -17.12 -3.51 10.73
N GLU A 237 -17.19 -4.83 10.54
CA GLU A 237 -18.09 -5.67 11.33
C GLU A 237 -17.68 -5.75 12.81
N LEU A 238 -16.37 -5.82 13.09
CA LEU A 238 -15.85 -5.77 14.47
C LEU A 238 -16.09 -4.41 15.13
N LEU A 239 -15.93 -3.30 14.41
CA LEU A 239 -16.23 -1.97 14.93
C LEU A 239 -17.72 -1.80 15.21
N LYS A 240 -18.58 -2.24 14.28
CA LYS A 240 -20.03 -2.24 14.48
C LYS A 240 -20.45 -3.06 15.70
N ASN A 241 -19.77 -4.18 15.94
CA ASN A 241 -20.01 -5.03 17.12
C ASN A 241 -19.47 -4.43 18.42
N ALA A 242 -18.39 -3.65 18.37
CA ALA A 242 -17.87 -2.93 19.53
C ALA A 242 -18.77 -1.75 19.91
N ASP A 243 -19.26 -0.99 18.93
CA ASP A 243 -20.17 0.13 19.13
C ASP A 243 -21.54 -0.34 19.68
N THR A 244 -22.06 -1.50 19.24
CA THR A 244 -23.27 -2.09 19.83
C THR A 244 -23.08 -2.62 21.25
N VAL A 245 -21.87 -3.07 21.60
CA VAL A 245 -21.56 -3.46 22.99
C VAL A 245 -21.44 -2.23 23.88
N GLN A 246 -20.83 -1.14 23.40
CA GLN A 246 -20.69 0.11 24.14
C GLN A 246 -22.04 0.84 24.33
N TYR A 247 -22.96 0.76 23.36
CA TYR A 247 -24.33 1.28 23.49
C TYR A 247 -25.20 0.50 24.49
N ASN A 248 -24.84 -0.76 24.78
CA ASN A 248 -25.59 -1.63 25.69
C ASN A 248 -25.05 -1.62 27.14
N ASP A 249 -24.05 -0.79 27.46
CA ASP A 249 -23.56 -0.60 28.82
C ASP A 249 -24.28 0.62 29.45
N PRO A 250 -25.16 0.46 30.45
CA PRO A 250 -25.96 1.57 31.01
C PRO A 250 -25.17 2.51 31.94
N HIS A 251 -23.84 2.54 31.85
CA HIS A 251 -22.97 3.24 32.79
C HIS A 251 -22.00 4.24 32.12
N ASP A 252 -22.47 5.07 31.19
CA ASP A 252 -21.79 6.35 30.96
C ASP A 252 -22.17 7.31 32.09
N GLY A 253 -21.38 7.29 33.15
CA GLY A 253 -21.49 8.14 34.35
C GLY A 253 -21.22 9.63 34.11
N TYR A 254 -21.76 10.19 33.02
CA TYR A 254 -21.77 11.61 32.75
C TYR A 254 -23.20 12.14 32.92
N ASP A 255 -23.39 12.95 33.96
CA ASP A 255 -24.58 13.78 34.06
C ASP A 255 -24.60 14.78 32.88
N PRO A 256 -25.74 14.96 32.21
CA PRO A 256 -25.86 15.96 31.15
C PRO A 256 -25.61 17.35 31.74
N LEU A 257 -24.74 18.12 31.06
CA LEU A 257 -24.46 19.51 31.42
C LEU A 257 -25.78 20.30 31.47
N PRO A 258 -26.01 21.08 32.55
CA PRO A 258 -27.20 21.91 32.63
C PRO A 258 -27.18 22.91 31.48
N CYS A 259 -28.24 22.90 30.68
CA CYS A 259 -28.48 23.94 29.69
C CYS A 259 -28.71 25.25 30.44
N GLY A 260 -27.73 26.14 30.38
CA GLY A 260 -27.82 27.55 30.76
C GLY A 260 -27.62 28.41 29.53
#